data_AF-A0A7S0EY83-F1
#
_entry.id   AF-A0A7S0EY83-F1
#
_cell.length_a   1.000
_cell.length_b   1.000
_cell.length_c   1.000
_cell.angle_alpha   90.00
_cell.angle_beta   90.00
_cell.angle_gamma   90.00
#
_symmetry.space_group_name_H-M   'P 1'
#
loop_
_entity.id
_entity.type
_entity.pdbx_description
1 polymer ?
#
loop_
_entity_poly.entity_id
_entity_poly.type
_entity_poly.pdbx_seq_one_letter_code
_entity_poly.pdbx_strand_id
1 'polypeptide(L)'
;MPVPLLVGGRAVHWIDSKATFGDLASHNEYSSHQFSAYLNRFDAGLVIYWFGFVDEVAALDPRILVLDHFPEDCRLMQGSGSPTLARRAAPSEVEAASATEQ
;
A
#
# COMPACT_ATOMS: atom_id res chain seq x y z
N MET A 1 -16.40 -2.84 -6.80
CA MET A 1 -14.96 -2.52 -6.97
C MET A 1 -14.50 -1.86 -5.68
N PRO A 2 -13.37 -2.28 -5.08
CA PRO A 2 -12.81 -1.60 -3.91
C PRO A 2 -12.50 -0.14 -4.21
N VAL A 3 -12.58 0.71 -3.18
CA VAL A 3 -12.33 2.16 -3.28
C VAL A 3 -10.81 2.41 -3.35
N PRO A 4 -10.30 3.11 -4.37
CA PRO A 4 -8.86 3.41 -4.47
C PRO A 4 -8.37 4.34 -3.36
N LEU A 5 -7.05 4.32 -3.14
CA LEU A 5 -6.36 5.31 -2.32
C LEU A 5 -5.88 6.47 -3.21
N LEU A 6 -5.97 7.68 -2.70
CA LEU A 6 -5.35 8.86 -3.27
C LEU A 6 -4.07 9.15 -2.50
N VAL A 7 -2.94 9.09 -3.18
CA VAL A 7 -1.59 9.27 -2.63
C VAL A 7 -0.86 10.29 -3.52
N GLY A 8 -0.43 11.43 -2.99
CA GLY A 8 0.25 12.45 -3.79
C GLY A 8 -0.57 12.96 -5.00
N GLY A 9 -1.91 12.89 -4.92
CA GLY A 9 -2.80 13.21 -6.04
C GLY A 9 -2.94 12.10 -7.10
N ARG A 10 -2.33 10.92 -6.89
CA ARG A 10 -2.42 9.75 -7.77
C ARG A 10 -3.36 8.70 -7.18
N ALA A 11 -4.22 8.11 -8.01
CA ALA A 11 -5.05 6.97 -7.62
C ALA A 11 -4.20 5.69 -7.59
N VAL A 12 -4.31 4.94 -6.50
CA VAL A 12 -3.60 3.70 -6.21
C VAL A 12 -4.63 2.64 -5.83
N HIS A 13 -4.61 1.50 -6.52
CA HIS A 13 -5.61 0.44 -6.38
C HIS A 13 -5.10 -0.76 -5.60
N TRP A 14 -3.78 -0.89 -5.47
CA TRP A 14 -3.11 -1.94 -4.70
C TRP A 14 -1.80 -1.42 -4.12
N ILE A 15 -1.39 -2.01 -3.00
CA ILE A 15 -0.11 -1.73 -2.34
C ILE A 15 0.64 -3.05 -2.17
N ASP A 16 1.91 -3.06 -2.54
CA ASP A 16 2.86 -4.13 -2.21
C ASP A 16 3.96 -3.56 -1.33
N SER A 17 4.13 -4.12 -0.13
CA SER A 17 5.08 -3.64 0.88
C SER A 17 6.23 -4.64 1.01
N LYS A 18 7.46 -4.17 0.82
CA LYS A 18 8.68 -4.99 0.82
C LYS A 18 9.68 -4.49 1.85
N ALA A 19 10.03 -5.34 2.81
CA ALA A 19 11.07 -5.08 3.81
C ALA A 19 12.48 -5.35 3.25
N THR A 20 12.78 -4.78 2.07
CA THR A 20 14.02 -4.96 1.32
C THR A 20 14.43 -3.64 0.66
N PHE A 21 15.67 -3.56 0.20
CA PHE A 21 16.12 -2.47 -0.68
C PHE A 21 15.64 -2.72 -2.11
N GLY A 22 15.15 -1.69 -2.79
CA GLY A 22 14.67 -1.75 -4.17
C GLY A 22 15.80 -1.50 -5.18
N ASP A 23 16.58 -2.53 -5.50
CA ASP A 23 17.49 -2.50 -6.64
C ASP A 23 16.78 -2.83 -7.96
N LEU A 24 17.42 -2.50 -9.08
CA LEU A 24 16.86 -2.66 -10.42
C LEU A 24 16.59 -4.14 -10.78
N ALA A 25 17.44 -5.07 -10.36
CA ALA A 25 17.27 -6.49 -10.71
C ALA A 25 16.08 -7.08 -9.97
N SER A 26 16.01 -6.89 -8.65
CA SER A 26 14.90 -7.34 -7.81
C SER A 26 13.56 -6.73 -8.27
N HIS A 27 13.55 -5.42 -8.58
CA HIS A 27 12.32 -4.76 -9.05
C HIS A 27 11.81 -5.32 -10.39
N ASN A 28 12.71 -5.62 -11.34
CA ASN A 28 12.33 -6.22 -12.62
C ASN A 28 11.78 -7.65 -12.44
N GLU A 29 12.36 -8.43 -11.52
CA GLU A 29 11.85 -9.75 -11.18
C GLU A 29 10.41 -9.65 -10.60
N TYR A 30 10.19 -8.76 -9.63
CA TYR A 30 8.86 -8.50 -9.09
C TYR A 30 7.89 -7.96 -10.15
N SER A 31 8.34 -7.09 -11.04
CA SER A 31 7.52 -6.56 -12.14
C SER A 31 7.00 -7.66 -13.04
N SER A 32 7.87 -8.61 -13.37
CA SER A 32 7.56 -9.72 -14.26
C SER A 32 6.62 -10.73 -13.60
N HIS A 33 6.89 -11.09 -12.34
CA HIS A 33 6.21 -12.20 -11.67
C HIS A 33 5.04 -11.79 -10.77
N GLN A 34 4.96 -10.53 -10.34
CA GLN A 34 3.98 -10.06 -9.36
C GLN A 34 3.22 -8.83 -9.87
N PHE A 35 3.91 -7.72 -10.16
CA PHE A 35 3.23 -6.44 -10.41
C PHE A 35 2.42 -6.44 -11.70
N SER A 36 2.88 -7.15 -12.74
CA SER A 36 2.15 -7.30 -14.01
C SER A 36 0.72 -7.83 -13.80
N ALA A 37 0.54 -8.81 -12.90
CA ALA A 37 -0.76 -9.37 -12.58
C ALA A 37 -1.67 -8.34 -11.88
N TYR A 38 -1.12 -7.54 -10.97
CA TYR A 38 -1.87 -6.48 -10.29
C TYR A 38 -2.24 -5.34 -11.24
N LEU A 39 -1.30 -4.86 -12.06
CA LEU A 39 -1.53 -3.83 -13.07
C LEU A 39 -2.62 -4.21 -14.07
N ASN A 40 -2.68 -5.48 -14.47
CA ASN A 40 -3.67 -5.98 -15.42
C ASN A 40 -5.07 -6.10 -14.81
N ARG A 41 -5.19 -6.30 -13.49
CA ARG A 41 -6.48 -6.57 -12.82
C ARG A 41 -7.05 -5.39 -12.06
N PHE A 42 -6.18 -4.56 -11.48
CA PHE A 42 -6.54 -3.51 -10.56
C PHE A 42 -6.07 -2.13 -11.00
N ASP A 43 -5.30 -2.03 -12.08
CA ASP A 43 -4.68 -0.79 -12.58
C ASP A 43 -3.51 -0.31 -11.69
N ALA A 44 -3.24 1.00 -11.64
CA ALA A 44 -2.08 1.60 -10.98
C ALA A 44 -1.91 1.19 -9.50
N GLY A 45 -0.65 1.12 -9.06
CA GLY A 45 -0.28 0.62 -7.74
C GLY A 45 0.78 1.45 -7.03
N LEU A 46 1.07 1.04 -5.79
CA LEU A 46 2.15 1.57 -4.97
C LEU A 46 3.02 0.41 -4.47
N VAL A 47 4.33 0.53 -4.64
CA VAL A 47 5.32 -0.35 -4.03
C VAL A 47 6.08 0.43 -2.96
N ILE A 48 6.20 -0.13 -1.75
CA ILE A 48 6.97 0.47 -0.66
C ILE A 48 8.21 -0.40 -0.39
N TYR A 49 9.40 0.16 -0.62
CA TYR A 49 10.68 -0.46 -0.25
C TYR A 49 11.21 0.17 1.04
N TRP A 50 10.97 -0.48 2.18
CA TRP A 50 11.25 0.12 3.49
C TRP A 50 12.72 0.43 3.77
N PHE A 51 13.66 -0.12 2.99
CA PHE A 51 15.10 0.16 3.12
C PHE A 51 15.62 1.14 2.06
N GLY A 52 14.74 1.77 1.28
CA GLY A 52 15.11 2.65 0.17
C GLY A 52 15.19 1.91 -1.17
N PHE A 53 15.42 2.65 -2.25
CA PHE A 53 15.53 2.14 -3.62
C PHE A 53 16.44 3.04 -4.46
N VAL A 54 16.86 2.57 -5.64
CA VAL A 54 17.61 3.40 -6.61
C VAL A 54 16.65 4.18 -7.51
N ASP A 55 16.98 5.43 -7.85
CA ASP A 55 16.08 6.34 -8.57
C ASP A 55 15.54 5.75 -9.89
N GLU A 56 16.33 4.92 -10.56
CA GLU A 56 15.94 4.23 -11.80
C GLU A 56 14.68 3.36 -11.61
N VAL A 57 14.50 2.78 -10.43
CA VAL A 57 13.32 1.96 -10.11
C VAL A 57 12.04 2.79 -10.17
N ALA A 58 12.04 4.01 -9.64
CA ALA A 58 10.86 4.89 -9.67
C ALA A 58 10.53 5.40 -11.08
N ALA A 59 11.48 5.33 -12.01
CA ALA A 59 11.31 5.77 -13.40
C ALA A 59 10.87 4.64 -14.36
N LEU A 60 10.87 3.37 -13.93
CA LEU A 60 10.63 2.21 -14.80
C LEU A 60 9.19 2.13 -15.35
N ASP A 61 8.19 2.22 -14.48
CA ASP A 61 6.79 2.14 -14.87
C ASP A 61 5.99 3.29 -14.23
N PRO A 62 5.49 4.25 -15.02
CA PRO A 62 4.74 5.39 -14.49
C PRO A 62 3.41 4.98 -13.84
N ARG A 63 2.93 3.74 -14.01
CA ARG A 63 1.71 3.23 -13.36
C ARG A 63 1.98 2.72 -11.93
N ILE A 64 3.25 2.53 -11.56
CA ILE A 64 3.64 2.13 -10.21
C ILE A 64 4.29 3.33 -9.53
N LEU A 65 3.67 3.80 -8.44
CA LEU A 65 4.34 4.71 -7.51
C LEU A 65 5.32 3.89 -6.66
N VAL A 66 6.53 4.40 -6.44
CA VAL A 66 7.52 3.75 -5.56
C VAL A 66 7.87 4.71 -4.44
N LEU A 67 7.77 4.24 -3.19
CA LEU A 67 8.09 5.00 -1.98
C LEU A 67 8.99 4.16 -1.07
N ASP A 68 9.66 4.79 -0.12
CA ASP A 68 10.47 4.15 0.92
C ASP A 68 9.82 4.22 2.31
N HIS A 69 8.67 4.91 2.41
CA HIS A 69 7.85 5.00 3.60
C HIS A 69 6.37 5.02 3.22
N PHE A 70 5.49 4.77 4.19
CA PHE A 70 4.06 4.94 3.96
C PHE A 70 3.72 6.44 3.84
N PRO A 71 2.96 6.85 2.82
CA PRO A 71 2.68 8.26 2.56
C PRO A 71 1.79 8.88 3.64
N GLU A 72 2.15 10.06 4.12
CA GLU A 72 1.35 10.81 5.11
C GLU A 72 0.03 11.33 4.51
N ASP A 73 0.00 11.60 3.19
CA ASP A 73 -1.14 12.17 2.50
C ASP A 73 -2.06 11.12 1.84
N CYS A 74 -2.13 9.93 2.43
CA CYS A 74 -2.94 8.81 1.95
C CYS A 74 -4.40 8.91 2.41
N ARG A 75 -5.35 8.89 1.47
CA ARG A 75 -6.78 8.96 1.78
C ARG A 75 -7.62 8.11 0.83
N LEU A 76 -8.70 7.50 1.32
CA LEU A 76 -9.65 6.82 0.45
C LEU A 76 -10.30 7.82 -0.51
N MET A 77 -10.32 7.48 -1.81
CA MET A 77 -11.02 8.28 -2.81
C MET A 77 -12.51 8.27 -2.49
N GLN A 78 -12.97 9.39 -1.95
CA GLN A 78 -14.35 9.56 -1.57
C GLN A 78 -15.19 9.78 -2.84
N GLY A 79 -16.15 8.89 -3.12
CA GLY A 79 -17.23 9.21 -4.05
C GLY A 79 -18.10 10.34 -3.49
N SER A 80 -18.96 10.95 -4.29
CA SER A 80 -19.87 12.03 -3.87
C SER A 80 -20.90 11.63 -2.78
N GLY A 81 -20.80 10.43 -2.19
CA GLY A 81 -21.52 10.01 -1.00
C GLY A 81 -20.57 9.91 0.20
N SER A 82 -20.89 10.63 1.26
CA SER A 82 -20.14 10.66 2.52
C SER A 82 -19.92 9.25 3.10
N PRO A 83 -18.69 8.79 3.33
CA PRO A 83 -18.43 7.58 4.07
C PRO A 83 -18.01 7.96 5.48
N THR A 84 -18.98 7.90 6.39
CA THR A 84 -18.66 7.76 7.81
C THR A 84 -18.16 6.33 8.04
N LEU A 85 -16.89 6.06 7.74
CA LEU A 85 -16.24 4.86 8.26
C LEU A 85 -15.90 5.15 9.72
N ALA A 86 -16.89 4.94 10.59
CA ALA A 86 -16.70 5.07 12.03
C ALA A 86 -15.54 4.19 12.45
N ARG A 87 -14.48 4.81 12.97
CA ARG A 87 -13.36 4.14 13.62
C ARG A 87 -13.94 3.25 14.71
N ARG A 88 -13.95 1.93 14.50
CA ARG A 88 -14.25 1.01 15.59
C ARG A 88 -13.08 1.13 16.56
N ALA A 89 -13.32 1.78 17.70
CA ALA A 89 -12.33 1.87 18.76
C ALA A 89 -11.87 0.45 19.11
N ALA A 90 -10.56 0.23 19.13
CA ALA A 90 -10.01 -1.02 19.65
C ALA A 90 -10.48 -1.17 21.12
N PRO A 91 -10.88 -2.38 21.55
CA PRO A 91 -11.13 -2.61 22.97
C PRO A 91 -9.84 -2.33 23.74
N SER A 92 -9.95 -1.59 24.84
CA SER A 92 -8.84 -1.29 25.74
C SER A 92 -8.22 -2.59 26.28
N GLU A 93 -6.89 -2.64 26.37
CA GLU A 93 -6.06 -3.80 26.77
C GLU A 93 -6.37 -4.41 28.16
N VAL A 94 -7.35 -3.87 28.89
CA VAL A 94 -7.68 -4.27 30.27
C VAL A 94 -8.46 -5.59 30.33
N GLU A 95 -9.08 -6.06 29.24
CA GLU A 95 -9.94 -7.26 29.26
C GLU A 95 -9.19 -8.58 28.94
N ALA A 96 -7.94 -8.53 28.47
CA ALA A 96 -7.18 -9.73 28.10
C ALA A 96 -6.57 -10.49 29.30
N ALA A 97 -6.63 -9.94 30.52
CA ALA A 97 -5.89 -10.45 31.67
C ALA A 97 -6.69 -11.35 32.64
N SER A 98 -7.95 -11.69 32.37
CA SER A 98 -8.77 -12.47 33.34
C SER A 98 -9.18 -13.87 32.88
N ALA A 99 -8.62 -14.40 31.80
CA ALA A 99 -8.96 -15.73 31.29
C ALA A 99 -7.78 -16.71 31.42
N THR A 100 -7.26 -16.89 32.62
CA THR A 100 -6.55 -18.11 33.04
C THR A 100 -6.75 -18.25 34.53
N GLU A 101 -7.67 -19.14 34.92
CA GLU A 101 -7.72 -19.95 36.15
C GLU A 101 -9.18 -20.34 36.46
N GLN A 102 -9.59 -21.47 35.89
CA GLN A 102 -10.20 -22.60 36.59
C GLN A 102 -10.44 -23.78 35.64
#